data_AF-A0A744DXK6-F1
#
_entry.id   AF-A0A744DXK6-F1
#
_cell.length_a   1.000
_cell.length_b   1.000
_cell.length_c   1.000
_cell.angle_alpha   90.00
_cell.angle_beta   90.00
_cell.angle_gamma   90.00
#
_symmetry.space_group_name_H-M   'P 1'
#
loop_
_entity.id
_entity.type
_entity.pdbx_description
1 polymer ?
#
loop_
_entity_poly.entity_id
_entity_poly.type
_entity_poly.pdbx_seq_one_letter_code
_entity_poly.pdbx_strand_id
1 'polypeptide(L)' 'MSAWIDRYEVLLQRRNLSVNTYKIRSNQLATVREKMGEIILAEVTTRHIAKFLESWITEG' A
#
# COMPACT_ATOMS: atom_id res chain seq x y z
N MET A 1 -8.19 3.77 -5.14
CA MET A 1 -7.07 3.75 -4.18
C MET A 1 -5.76 4.15 -4.84
N SER A 2 -5.48 3.69 -6.06
CA SER A 2 -4.21 3.92 -6.79
C SER A 2 -3.73 5.38 -6.83
N ALA A 3 -4.62 6.33 -7.14
CA ALA A 3 -4.25 7.75 -7.19
C ALA A 3 -3.76 8.32 -5.84
N TRP A 4 -4.26 7.79 -4.72
CA TRP A 4 -3.75 8.14 -3.39
C TRP A 4 -2.36 7.55 -3.16
N ILE A 5 -2.12 6.31 -3.58
CA ILE A 5 -0.82 5.66 -3.48
C ILE A 5 0.23 6.44 -4.30
N ASP A 6 -0.11 6.87 -5.52
CA ASP A 6 0.79 7.69 -6.36
C ASP A 6 1.19 9.00 -5.65
N ARG A 7 0.22 9.69 -5.04
CA ARG A 7 0.49 10.91 -4.27
C ARG A 7 1.31 10.61 -3.01
N TYR A 8 1.07 9.49 -2.35
CA TYR A 8 1.78 9.10 -1.14
C TYR A 8 3.25 8.71 -1.43
N GLU A 9 3.53 8.11 -2.59
CA GLU A 9 4.89 7.85 -3.09
C GLU A 9 5.71 9.15 -3.19
N VAL A 10 5.12 10.21 -3.74
CA VAL A 10 5.76 11.54 -3.82
C VAL A 10 6.05 12.10 -2.42
N LEU A 11 5.15 11.90 -1.46
CA LEU A 11 5.38 12.32 -0.06
C LEU A 11 6.50 11.51 0.60
N LEU A 12 6.61 10.21 0.32
CA LEU A 12 7.69 9.37 0.83
C LEU A 12 9.06 9.81 0.30
N GLN A 13 9.17 10.14 -0.98
CA GLN A 13 10.41 10.63 -1.59
C GLN A 13 10.91 11.92 -0.92
N ARG A 14 9.99 12.79 -0.48
CA ARG A 14 10.31 14.06 0.18
C ARG A 14 10.73 13.92 1.65
N ARG A 15 10.55 12.75 2.27
CA ARG A 15 10.86 12.52 3.70
C ARG A 15 12.34 12.26 3.98
N ASN A 16 13.22 12.35 2.97
CA ASN A 16 14.66 12.11 3.11
C ASN A 16 14.98 10.77 3.80
N LEU A 17 14.27 9.72 3.40
CA LEU A 17 14.44 8.37 3.93
C LEU A 17 15.75 7.75 3.42
N SER A 18 16.32 6.82 4.19
CA SER A 18 17.40 5.98 3.66
C SER A 18 16.92 5.21 2.43
N VAL A 19 17.82 4.91 1.50
CA VAL A 19 17.51 4.16 0.27
C VAL A 19 16.81 2.83 0.60
N ASN A 20 17.29 2.11 1.62
CA ASN A 20 16.68 0.85 2.06
C ASN A 20 15.27 1.06 2.63
N THR A 21 15.08 2.09 3.46
CA THR A 21 13.76 2.40 4.01
C THR A 21 12.77 2.75 2.89
N TYR A 22 13.17 3.61 1.95
CA TYR A 22 12.33 3.98 0.81
C TYR A 22 11.95 2.74 0.00
N LYS A 23 12.92 1.90 -0.36
CA LYS A 23 12.70 0.65 -1.11
C LYS A 23 11.67 -0.27 -0.43
N ILE A 24 11.80 -0.49 0.89
CA ILE A 24 10.84 -1.32 1.64
C ILE A 24 9.44 -0.71 1.59
N ARG A 25 9.31 0.61 1.77
CA ARG A 25 8.00 1.28 1.74
C ARG A 25 7.36 1.27 0.35
N SER A 26 8.12 1.52 -0.71
CA SER A 26 7.63 1.45 -2.09
C SER A 26 7.16 0.04 -2.45
N ASN A 27 7.88 -0.99 -2.01
CA ASN A 27 7.44 -2.38 -2.19
C ASN A 27 6.10 -2.66 -1.47
N GLN A 28 5.95 -2.20 -0.22
CA GLN A 28 4.68 -2.32 0.52
C GLN A 28 3.53 -1.61 -0.21
N LEU A 29 3.78 -0.42 -0.77
CA LEU A 29 2.78 0.31 -1.55
C LEU A 29 2.42 -0.39 -2.86
N ALA A 30 3.40 -0.99 -3.55
CA ALA A 30 3.16 -1.78 -4.75
C ALA A 30 2.23 -2.97 -4.46
N THR A 31 2.48 -3.68 -3.37
CA THR A 31 1.63 -4.78 -2.91
C THR A 31 0.21 -4.32 -2.58
N VAL A 32 0.05 -3.19 -1.86
CA VAL A 32 -1.28 -2.64 -1.56
C VAL A 32 -2.00 -2.21 -2.86
N ARG A 33 -1.27 -1.65 -3.83
CA ARG A 33 -1.81 -1.27 -5.14
C ARG A 33 -2.31 -2.50 -5.91
N GLU A 34 -1.54 -3.58 -5.92
CA GLU A 34 -1.92 -4.82 -6.60
C GLU A 34 -3.21 -5.40 -6.04
N LYS A 35 -3.35 -5.47 -4.70
CA LYS A 35 -4.50 -6.14 -4.06
C LYS A 35 -5.73 -5.24 -3.87
N MET A 36 -5.57 -3.92 -3.77
CA MET A 36 -6.65 -2.98 -3.41
C MET A 36 -6.73 -1.75 -4.32
N GLY A 37 -5.92 -1.64 -5.37
CA GLY A 37 -5.80 -0.43 -6.20
C GLY A 37 -7.10 0.03 -6.83
N GLU A 38 -7.92 -0.94 -7.25
CA GLU A 38 -9.21 -0.75 -7.93
C GLU A 38 -10.33 -0.27 -6.99
N ILE A 39 -10.20 -0.49 -5.68
CA ILE A 39 -11.22 -0.08 -4.70
C ILE A 39 -11.19 1.44 -4.57
N ILE A 40 -12.34 2.10 -4.63
CA ILE A 40 -12.44 3.54 -4.36
C ILE A 40 -12.04 3.78 -2.90
N LEU A 41 -11.17 4.77 -2.65
CA LEU A 41 -10.61 4.97 -1.30
C LEU A 41 -11.69 5.14 -0.22
N ALA A 42 -12.77 5.87 -0.54
CA ALA A 42 -13.91 6.08 0.35
C ALA A 42 -14.71 4.80 0.65
N GLU A 43 -14.58 3.76 -0.18
CA GLU A 43 -15.25 2.47 -0.04
C GLU A 43 -14.36 1.41 0.63
N VAL A 44 -13.11 1.76 0.95
CA VAL A 44 -12.22 0.88 1.70
C VAL A 44 -12.76 0.73 3.11
N THR A 45 -13.27 -0.46 3.43
CA THR A 45 -13.74 -0.82 4.76
C THR A 45 -12.66 -1.56 5.55
N THR A 46 -12.85 -1.63 6.87
CA THR A 46 -12.02 -2.47 7.75
C THR A 46 -12.02 -3.94 7.32
N ARG A 47 -13.13 -4.45 6.75
CA ARG A 47 -13.22 -5.80 6.20
C ARG A 47 -12.30 -6.02 5.00
N HIS A 48 -12.15 -5.03 4.11
CA HIS A 48 -11.21 -5.14 2.99
C HIS A 48 -9.77 -5.25 3.49
N ILE A 49 -9.41 -4.47 4.50
CA ILE A 49 -8.07 -4.52 5.13
C ILE A 49 -7.84 -5.86 5.82
N ALA A 50 -8.82 -6.38 6.57
CA ALA A 50 -8.72 -7.68 7.24
C ALA A 50 -8.47 -8.81 6.23
N LYS A 51 -9.27 -8.89 5.15
CA LYS A 51 -9.09 -9.88 4.09
C LYS A 51 -7.73 -9.80 3.41
N PHE A 52 -7.23 -8.59 3.18
CA PHE A 52 -5.88 -8.38 2.65
C PHE A 52 -4.82 -8.94 3.60
N LEU A 53 -4.92 -8.70 4.91
CA LEU A 53 -3.96 -9.21 5.88
C LEU A 53 -4.05 -10.73 6.07
N GLU A 54 -5.25 -11.30 6.01
CA GLU A 54 -5.49 -12.75 6.09
C GLU A 54 -4.82 -13.52 4.94
N SER A 55 -4.75 -12.94 3.73
CA SER A 55 -4.06 -13.61 2.62
C SER A 55 -2.58 -13.83 2.90
N TRP A 56 -1.93 -12.94 3.65
CA TRP A 56 -0.53 -13.08 4.05
C TRP A 56 -0.28 -14.14 5.13
N ILE A 57 -1.31 -14.47 5.92
CA ILE A 57 -1.25 -15.56 6.91
C ILE A 57 -1.50 -16.92 6.24
N THR A 58 -2.29 -16.93 5.17
CA THR A 58 -2.71 -18.17 4.49
C THR A 58 -1.73 -18.60 3.39
N GLU A 59 -1.05 -17.64 2.76
CA GLU A 59 -0.05 -17.88 1.70
C GLU A 59 1.38 -18.08 2.23
N GLY A 60 1.62 -17.91 3.54
CA GLY A 60 2.93 -18.04 4.21
C GLY A 60 3.01 -19.22 5.17
#